data_AF-A0A914CVW3-F1
#
_entry.id   AF-A0A914CVW3-F1
#
_cell.length_a   1.000
_cell.length_b   1.000
_cell.length_c   1.000
_cell.angle_alpha   90.00
_cell.angle_beta   90.00
_cell.angle_gamma   90.00
#
_symmetry.space_group_name_H-M   'P 1'
#
loop_
_entity.id
_entity.type
_entity.pdbx_description
1 polymer ?
#
loop_
_entity_poly.entity_id
_entity_poly.type
_entity_poly.pdbx_seq_one_letter_code
_entity_poly.pdbx_strand_id
1 'polypeptide(L)'
;MTSVELHGVKDTLSPEHEKYSTALKTVSEAFNEAIEFFNDSKFDSKEDWKKEAQNEGSTVYSKQIKQGKAFVLTVNFLTIGLFKKFVPKN
;
A
#
# COMPACT_ATOMS: atom_id res chain seq x y z
N MET A 1 -14.45 -15.65 24.25
CA MET A 1 -13.33 -16.11 23.42
C MET A 1 -13.37 -15.36 22.11
N THR A 2 -12.54 -14.33 21.98
CA THR A 2 -12.39 -13.55 20.75
C THR A 2 -11.48 -14.29 19.77
N SER A 3 -11.95 -14.48 18.54
CA SER A 3 -11.19 -15.09 17.45
C SER A 3 -11.41 -14.33 16.15
N VAL A 4 -10.36 -14.25 15.35
CA VAL A 4 -10.32 -13.61 14.04
C VAL A 4 -9.72 -14.59 13.04
N GLU A 5 -10.23 -14.60 11.82
CA GLU A 5 -9.67 -15.38 10.71
C GLU A 5 -9.34 -14.47 9.54
N LEU A 6 -8.08 -14.54 9.07
CA LEU A 6 -7.55 -13.73 7.97
C LEU A 6 -6.80 -14.66 7.02
N HIS A 7 -7.29 -14.78 5.78
CA HIS A 7 -6.65 -15.57 4.72
C HIS A 7 -6.30 -17.02 5.12
N GLY A 8 -7.19 -17.67 5.88
CA GLY A 8 -7.00 -19.06 6.36
C GLY A 8 -6.12 -19.19 7.59
N VAL A 9 -5.62 -18.07 8.14
CA VAL A 9 -4.96 -18.03 9.44
C VAL A 9 -5.96 -17.59 10.49
N LYS A 10 -6.21 -18.45 11.48
CA LYS A 10 -7.09 -18.16 12.60
C LYS A 10 -6.28 -17.83 13.84
N ASP A 11 -6.48 -16.63 14.37
CA ASP A 11 -5.94 -16.19 15.66
C ASP A 11 -7.05 -16.21 16.71
N THR A 12 -6.75 -16.74 17.89
CA THR A 12 -7.71 -16.90 19.00
C THR A 12 -7.05 -16.49 20.29
N LEU A 13 -7.64 -15.52 20.99
CA LEU A 13 -7.12 -15.10 22.28
C LEU A 13 -7.40 -16.15 23.35
N SER A 14 -6.36 -16.49 24.10
CA SER A 14 -6.52 -17.17 25.40
C SER A 14 -7.38 -16.32 26.35
N PRO A 15 -8.12 -16.94 27.28
CA PRO A 15 -9.00 -16.21 28.22
C PRO A 15 -8.29 -15.08 28.99
N GLU A 16 -7.03 -15.28 29.37
CA GLU A 16 -6.18 -14.30 30.06
C GLU A 16 -5.79 -13.07 29.22
N HIS A 17 -6.09 -13.09 27.92
CA HIS A 17 -5.76 -12.04 26.96
C HIS A 17 -6.98 -11.35 26.35
N GLU A 18 -8.20 -11.64 26.82
CA GLU A 18 -9.44 -11.03 26.31
C GLU A 18 -9.47 -9.49 26.42
N LYS A 19 -8.66 -8.91 27.32
CA LYS A 19 -8.43 -7.46 27.38
C LYS A 19 -7.90 -6.86 26.07
N TYR A 20 -7.31 -7.67 25.19
CA TYR A 20 -6.80 -7.26 23.87
C TYR A 20 -7.77 -7.57 22.72
N SER A 21 -8.99 -8.03 23.02
CA SER A 21 -10.01 -8.38 22.01
C SER A 21 -10.28 -7.25 21.01
N THR A 22 -10.39 -6.02 21.48
CA THR A 22 -10.54 -4.84 20.62
C THR A 22 -9.34 -4.66 19.70
N ALA A 23 -8.11 -4.77 20.22
CA ALA A 23 -6.89 -4.61 19.43
C ALA A 23 -6.80 -5.69 18.33
N LEU A 24 -7.14 -6.94 18.65
CA LEU A 24 -7.15 -8.03 17.67
C LEU A 24 -8.14 -7.76 16.52
N LYS A 25 -9.34 -7.28 16.85
CA LYS A 25 -10.34 -6.90 15.83
C LYS A 25 -9.88 -5.71 15.00
N THR A 26 -9.33 -4.66 15.61
CA THR A 26 -8.83 -3.49 14.88
C THR A 26 -7.71 -3.85 13.91
N VAL A 27 -6.77 -4.71 14.33
CA VAL A 27 -5.70 -5.20 13.43
C VAL A 27 -6.29 -6.02 12.29
N SER A 28 -7.28 -6.87 12.55
CA SER A 28 -8.00 -7.61 11.52
C SER A 28 -8.62 -6.72 10.47
N GLU A 29 -9.31 -5.67 10.90
CA GLU A 29 -9.99 -4.72 10.02
C GLU A 29 -8.97 -3.95 9.18
N ALA A 30 -7.89 -3.47 9.80
CA ALA A 30 -6.82 -2.75 9.11
C ALA A 30 -6.11 -3.65 8.07
N PHE A 31 -5.93 -4.94 8.38
CA PHE A 31 -5.31 -5.88 7.45
C PHE A 31 -6.21 -6.14 6.23
N ASN A 32 -7.49 -6.40 6.44
CA ASN A 32 -8.47 -6.56 5.35
C ASN A 32 -8.56 -5.31 4.48
N GLU A 33 -8.59 -4.12 5.10
CA GLU A 33 -8.59 -2.86 4.36
C GLU A 33 -7.32 -2.70 3.52
N ALA A 34 -6.14 -3.05 4.05
CA ALA A 34 -4.91 -2.99 3.29
C ALA A 34 -4.95 -3.90 2.05
N ILE A 35 -5.51 -5.11 2.18
CA ILE A 35 -5.67 -6.04 1.06
C ILE A 35 -6.65 -5.52 0.02
N GLU A 36 -7.81 -5.02 0.45
CA GLU A 36 -8.76 -4.36 -0.45
C GLU A 36 -8.10 -3.19 -1.19
N PHE A 37 -7.32 -2.39 -0.46
CA PHE A 37 -6.60 -1.24 -0.98
C PHE A 37 -5.55 -1.60 -2.04
N PHE A 38 -4.79 -2.68 -1.83
CA PHE A 38 -3.80 -3.14 -2.82
C PHE A 38 -4.42 -3.87 -4.01
N ASN A 39 -5.58 -4.52 -3.82
CA ASN A 39 -6.30 -5.21 -4.90
C ASN A 39 -7.23 -4.29 -5.71
N ASP A 40 -7.44 -3.04 -5.27
CA ASP A 40 -8.20 -2.05 -6.03
C ASP A 40 -7.45 -1.69 -7.32
N SER A 41 -8.10 -1.82 -8.49
CA SER A 41 -7.52 -1.42 -9.77
C SER A 41 -7.10 0.06 -9.81
N LYS A 42 -7.72 0.90 -8.96
CA LYS A 42 -7.36 2.31 -8.79
C LYS A 42 -6.05 2.50 -8.06
N PHE A 43 -5.56 1.49 -7.34
CA PHE A 43 -4.22 1.50 -6.79
C PHE A 43 -3.20 1.64 -7.91
N ASP A 44 -3.28 0.85 -8.98
CA ASP A 44 -2.32 0.90 -10.09
C ASP A 44 -2.49 2.14 -10.96
N SER A 45 -3.72 2.45 -11.37
CA SER A 45 -4.02 3.62 -12.22
C SER A 45 -3.78 4.95 -11.50
N LYS A 46 -3.74 4.93 -10.16
CA LYS A 46 -3.72 6.11 -9.29
C LYS A 46 -4.92 7.04 -9.50
N GLU A 47 -6.05 6.49 -9.97
CA GLU A 47 -7.32 7.21 -10.11
C GLU A 47 -7.89 7.58 -8.74
N ASP A 48 -8.32 8.82 -8.58
CA ASP A 48 -8.76 9.43 -7.31
C ASP A 48 -7.66 9.58 -6.24
N TRP A 49 -6.39 9.48 -6.63
CA TRP A 49 -5.27 9.76 -5.73
C TRP A 49 -4.76 11.18 -5.89
N LYS A 50 -4.42 11.80 -4.77
CA LYS A 50 -3.79 13.11 -4.76
C LYS A 50 -2.29 12.95 -4.99
N LYS A 51 -1.74 13.59 -6.01
CA LYS A 51 -0.29 13.73 -6.18
C LYS A 51 0.25 14.74 -5.18
N GLU A 52 1.21 14.34 -4.35
CA GLU A 52 1.80 15.19 -3.29
C GLU A 52 3.17 15.73 -3.69
N ALA A 53 4.01 14.91 -4.32
CA ALA A 53 5.35 15.31 -4.73
C ALA A 53 5.80 14.54 -5.98
N GLN A 54 6.73 15.12 -6.74
CA GLN A 54 7.43 14.45 -7.84
C GLN A 54 8.89 14.89 -7.85
N ASN A 55 9.79 13.91 -8.01
CA ASN A 55 11.21 14.11 -8.25
C ASN A 55 11.65 13.26 -9.46
N GLU A 56 12.83 13.49 -10.02
CA GLU A 56 13.37 12.79 -11.20
C GLU A 56 13.17 11.27 -11.14
N GLY A 57 12.13 10.78 -11.83
CA GLY A 57 11.80 9.35 -11.86
C GLY A 57 11.01 8.81 -10.65
N SER A 58 10.43 9.65 -9.80
CA SER A 58 9.62 9.22 -8.66
C SER A 58 8.43 10.15 -8.40
N THR A 59 7.25 9.58 -8.13
CA THR A 59 6.04 10.33 -7.79
C THR A 59 5.44 9.79 -6.51
N VAL A 60 5.09 10.68 -5.58
CA VAL A 60 4.39 10.34 -4.33
C VAL A 60 2.91 10.70 -4.47
N TYR A 61 2.06 9.73 -4.19
CA TYR A 61 0.60 9.86 -4.16
C TYR A 61 0.09 9.66 -2.75
N SER A 62 -1.08 10.23 -2.45
CA SER A 62 -1.81 9.98 -1.21
C SER A 62 -3.30 9.78 -1.45
N LYS A 63 -3.93 8.99 -0.58
CA LYS A 63 -5.36 8.73 -0.58
C LYS A 63 -5.86 8.59 0.85
N GLN A 64 -7.04 9.15 1.14
CA GLN A 64 -7.70 8.92 2.42
C GLN A 64 -8.32 7.51 2.42
N ILE A 65 -8.10 6.78 3.50
CA ILE A 65 -8.63 5.46 3.79
C ILE A 65 -9.35 5.50 5.14
N LYS A 66 -10.13 4.48 5.50
CA LYS A 66 -10.91 4.48 6.74
C LYS A 66 -10.03 4.63 7.97
N GLN A 67 -8.85 4.00 7.96
CA GLN A 67 -7.89 4.03 9.06
C GLN A 67 -6.88 5.20 9.00
N GLY A 68 -7.03 6.15 8.06
CA GLY A 68 -6.18 7.34 7.98
C GLY A 68 -5.78 7.72 6.56
N LYS A 69 -4.49 8.02 6.34
CA LYS A 69 -3.97 8.47 5.05
C LYS A 69 -2.87 7.54 4.56
N ALA A 70 -3.09 6.94 3.39
CA ALA A 70 -2.09 6.12 2.73
C ALA A 70 -1.21 6.99 1.82
N PHE A 71 0.08 6.64 1.75
CA PHE A 71 1.04 7.23 0.83
C PHE A 71 1.68 6.14 -0.02
N VAL A 72 1.82 6.39 -1.32
CA VAL A 72 2.46 5.46 -2.26
C VAL A 72 3.54 6.18 -3.05
N LEU A 73 4.73 5.58 -3.04
CA LEU A 73 5.84 5.99 -3.90
C LEU A 73 5.79 5.15 -5.17
N THR A 74 5.69 5.82 -6.32
CA THR A 74 5.82 5.21 -7.63
C THR A 74 7.16 5.62 -8.22
N VAL A 75 8.05 4.65 -8.44
CA VAL A 75 9.35 4.88 -9.08
C VAL A 75 9.20 4.57 -10.56
N ASN A 76 9.31 5.60 -11.40
CA ASN A 76 9.43 5.42 -12.85
C ASN A 76 10.87 5.02 -13.15
N PHE A 77 11.13 3.71 -13.18
CA PHE A 77 12.32 3.20 -13.86
C PHE A 77 12.20 3.51 -15.35
N LEU A 78 12.72 4.65 -15.77
CA LEU A 78 13.06 4.87 -17.17
C LEU A 78 14.14 3.85 -17.51
N THR A 79 13.79 2.93 -18.39
CA THR A 79 14.69 1.99 -19.06
C THR A 79 15.98 2.71 -19.45
N ILE A 80 17.07 2.38 -18.75
CA ILE A 80 18.44 2.73 -19.14
C ILE A 80 18.68 1.96 -20.46
N GLY A 81 18.30 2.53 -21.59
CA GLY A 81 18.25 1.77 -22.84
C GLY A 81 17.94 2.53 -24.12
N LEU A 82 17.98 3.86 -24.15
CA LEU A 82 18.17 4.57 -25.42
C LEU A 82 19.63 4.99 -25.50
N PHE A 83 20.40 4.25 -26.30
CA PHE A 83 21.76 4.56 -26.72
C PHE A 83 21.92 6.06 -26.91
N LYS A 84 22.84 6.65 -26.12
CA LYS A 84 23.48 7.92 -26.44
C LYS A 84 24.23 7.69 -27.76
N LYS A 85 23.56 7.89 -28.90
CA LYS A 85 24.19 7.84 -30.22
C LYS A 85 25.27 8.93 -30.22
N PHE A 86 26.50 8.49 -30.00
CA PHE A 86 27.69 9.30 -30.19
C PHE A 86 27.66 9.78 -31.65
N VAL A 87 27.43 11.08 -31.84
CA VAL A 87 27.65 11.73 -33.14
C VAL A 87 29.12 12.15 -33.14
N PRO A 88 30.00 11.51 -33.94
CA PRO A 88 31.37 12.00 -34.07
C PRO A 88 31.34 13.37 -34.74
N LYS A 89 32.07 14.33 -34.18
CA LYS A 89 32.35 15.59 -34.87
C LYS A 89 33.40 15.31 -35.95
N ASN A 90 33.07 15.66 -37.19
CA ASN A 90 34.07 15.83 -38.26
C ASN A 90 34.98 17.01 -37.95
#